data_AF-A0AAU5JMU5-F1
#
_entry.id   AF-A0AAU5JMU5-F1
#
_cell.length_a   1.000
_cell.length_b   1.000
_cell.length_c   1.000
_cell.angle_alpha   90.00
_cell.angle_beta   90.00
_cell.angle_gamma   90.00
#
_symmetry.space_group_name_H-M   'P 1'
#
loop_
_entity.id
_entity.type
_entity.pdbx_description
1 polymer ?
#
loop_
_entity_poly.entity_id
_entity_poly.type
_entity_poly.pdbx_seq_one_letter_code
_entity_poly.pdbx_strand_id
1 'polypeptide(L)'
;MGFHLHLRAVAENEVRDDHASLEEFMSAAWDNHEAEYAAGIAESIAKDFGPLNDLYLAGPTLIGGTSSWELPIYGGRIVPAHTDRQSPFVILAPDEVATVADLLAGASFEALWQVEGAKLTAPYAQWEDPEGAAKQNYVAHHTGLRDFYSRAATAHRAVVKAFWY
;
A
#
# COMPACT_ATOMS: atom_id res chain seq x y z
N MET A 1 11.51 -15.56 -5.98
CA MET A 1 11.04 -14.16 -5.90
C MET A 1 9.52 -14.18 -5.93
N GLY A 2 8.89 -13.42 -5.04
CA GLY A 2 7.45 -13.21 -5.00
C GLY A 2 7.10 -11.80 -5.44
N PHE A 3 5.82 -11.55 -5.70
CA PHE A 3 5.32 -10.22 -6.03
C PHE A 3 5.10 -9.42 -4.74
N HIS A 4 5.72 -8.26 -4.59
CA HIS A 4 5.61 -7.43 -3.39
C HIS A 4 5.32 -5.98 -3.75
N LEU A 5 4.37 -5.38 -3.02
CA LEU A 5 4.36 -3.93 -2.84
C LEU A 5 5.23 -3.62 -1.63
N HIS A 6 6.20 -2.73 -1.79
CA HIS A 6 7.06 -2.21 -0.73
C HIS A 6 6.83 -0.70 -0.60
N LEU A 7 6.50 -0.24 0.61
CA LEU A 7 6.30 1.17 0.92
C LEU A 7 7.39 1.64 1.88
N ARG A 8 7.95 2.82 1.62
CA ARG A 8 9.00 3.41 2.45
C ARG A 8 8.74 4.90 2.69
N ALA A 9 8.58 5.28 3.95
CA ALA A 9 8.38 6.67 4.37
C ALA A 9 9.73 7.40 4.44
N VAL A 10 9.81 8.57 3.81
CA VAL A 10 11.05 9.33 3.60
C VAL A 10 10.81 10.82 3.81
N ALA A 11 11.83 11.55 4.25
CA ALA A 11 11.73 13.00 4.33
C ALA A 11 11.56 13.59 2.92
N GLU A 12 10.68 14.57 2.75
CA GLU A 12 10.32 15.09 1.42
C GLU A 12 11.55 15.59 0.63
N ASN A 13 12.50 16.24 1.31
CA ASN A 13 13.74 16.74 0.72
C ASN A 13 14.76 15.65 0.33
N GLU A 14 14.52 14.40 0.75
CA GLU A 14 15.36 13.24 0.43
C GLU A 14 14.76 12.39 -0.70
N VAL A 15 13.52 12.69 -1.13
CA VAL A 15 12.87 12.00 -2.25
C VAL A 15 13.59 12.35 -3.55
N ARG A 16 14.19 11.34 -4.18
CA ARG A 16 14.71 11.44 -5.54
C ARG A 16 13.56 11.27 -6.53
N ASP A 17 13.64 11.94 -7.69
CA ASP A 17 12.58 11.90 -8.70
C ASP A 17 12.94 11.08 -9.95
N ASP A 18 14.15 10.53 -10.00
CA ASP A 18 14.61 9.65 -11.07
C ASP A 18 14.53 8.17 -10.70
N HIS A 19 14.23 7.34 -11.69
CA HIS A 19 13.98 5.90 -11.51
C HIS A 19 15.20 5.15 -10.96
N ALA A 20 16.39 5.41 -11.50
CA ALA A 20 17.62 4.71 -11.10
C ALA A 20 17.97 4.96 -9.63
N SER A 21 17.89 6.22 -9.17
CA SER A 21 18.14 6.54 -7.76
C SER A 21 17.08 5.93 -6.84
N LEU A 22 15.82 5.89 -7.26
CA LEU A 22 14.75 5.23 -6.49
C LEU A 22 14.92 3.71 -6.44
N GLU A 23 15.42 3.09 -7.50
CA GLU A 23 15.72 1.66 -7.55
C GLU A 23 16.83 1.28 -6.57
N GLU A 24 17.96 2.00 -6.58
CA GLU A 24 19.04 1.80 -5.61
C GLU A 24 18.53 2.02 -4.18
N PHE A 25 17.81 3.13 -3.98
CA PHE A 25 17.27 3.52 -2.70
C PHE A 25 16.28 2.49 -2.13
N MET A 26 15.31 2.03 -2.92
CA MET A 26 14.29 1.07 -2.48
C MET A 26 14.83 -0.36 -2.38
N SER A 27 15.85 -0.73 -3.16
CA SER A 27 16.53 -2.03 -3.04
C SER A 27 17.33 -2.12 -1.73
N ALA A 28 18.09 -1.08 -1.38
CA ALA A 28 18.79 -1.02 -0.11
C ALA A 28 17.83 -1.05 1.10
N ALA A 29 16.69 -0.36 0.98
CA ALA A 29 15.62 -0.43 1.98
C ALA A 29 15.01 -1.84 2.08
N TRP A 30 14.87 -2.55 0.96
CA TRP A 30 14.39 -3.94 0.94
C TRP A 30 15.35 -4.90 1.63
N ASP A 31 16.66 -4.75 1.40
CA ASP A 31 17.68 -5.55 2.10
C ASP A 31 17.68 -5.31 3.61
N ASN A 32 17.22 -4.13 4.06
CA ASN A 32 17.09 -3.75 5.47
C ASN A 32 15.63 -3.74 5.97
N HIS A 33 14.71 -4.40 5.26
CA HIS A 33 13.26 -4.26 5.50
C HIS A 33 12.87 -4.56 6.94
N GLU A 34 13.43 -5.59 7.57
CA GLU A 34 13.07 -5.97 8.95
C GLU A 34 13.30 -4.81 9.93
N ALA A 35 14.44 -4.14 9.84
CA ALA A 35 14.77 -3.01 10.69
C ALA A 35 13.92 -1.77 10.36
N GLU A 36 13.67 -1.50 9.08
CA GLU A 36 12.82 -0.37 8.66
C GLU A 36 11.34 -0.57 9.04
N TYR A 37 10.84 -1.80 8.94
CA TYR A 37 9.51 -2.18 9.40
C TYR A 37 9.39 -2.02 10.92
N ALA A 38 10.37 -2.52 11.68
CA ALA A 38 10.41 -2.36 13.14
C ALA A 38 10.48 -0.88 13.57
N ALA A 39 11.17 -0.04 12.79
CA ALA A 39 11.19 1.41 12.98
C ALA A 39 9.89 2.11 12.56
N GLY A 40 8.94 1.38 11.95
CA GLY A 40 7.65 1.89 11.49
C GLY A 40 7.74 2.78 10.25
N ILE A 41 8.85 2.72 9.52
CA ILE A 41 9.13 3.53 8.33
C ILE A 41 8.99 2.75 7.02
N ALA A 42 8.77 1.44 7.09
CA ALA A 42 8.46 0.59 5.95
C ALA A 42 7.25 -0.31 6.22
N GLU A 43 6.60 -0.74 5.13
CA GLU A 43 5.52 -1.74 5.12
C GLU A 43 5.61 -2.53 3.80
N SER A 44 5.19 -3.79 3.80
CA SER A 44 5.09 -4.56 2.56
C SER A 44 3.94 -5.54 2.52
N ILE A 45 3.44 -5.75 1.31
CA ILE A 45 2.32 -6.66 1.03
C ILE A 45 2.77 -7.64 -0.04
N ALA A 46 2.81 -8.91 0.34
CA ALA A 46 3.13 -9.99 -0.58
C ALA A 46 1.85 -10.42 -1.32
N LYS A 47 1.84 -10.31 -2.65
CA LYS A 47 0.82 -10.85 -3.59
C LYS A 47 -0.59 -10.26 -3.50
N ASP A 48 -1.01 -9.76 -2.35
CA ASP A 48 -2.41 -9.35 -2.10
C ASP A 48 -2.66 -7.85 -2.33
N PHE A 49 -1.67 -7.08 -2.78
CA PHE A 49 -1.81 -5.63 -2.95
C PHE A 49 -2.81 -5.24 -4.06
N GLY A 50 -2.92 -6.03 -5.13
CA GLY A 50 -3.94 -5.83 -6.17
C GLY A 50 -5.36 -6.05 -5.67
N PRO A 51 -5.68 -7.23 -5.11
CA PRO A 51 -6.98 -7.48 -4.47
C PRO A 51 -7.29 -6.51 -3.32
N LEU A 52 -6.29 -6.09 -2.54
CA LEU A 52 -6.47 -5.06 -1.51
C LEU A 52 -6.81 -3.68 -2.10
N ASN A 53 -6.27 -3.34 -3.27
CA ASN A 53 -6.70 -2.15 -4.00
C ASN A 53 -8.18 -2.24 -4.39
N ASP A 54 -8.63 -3.40 -4.90
CA ASP A 54 -10.06 -3.61 -5.21
C ASP A 54 -10.93 -3.39 -3.96
N LEU A 55 -10.50 -3.89 -2.80
CA LEU A 55 -11.16 -3.65 -1.52
C LEU A 55 -11.31 -2.14 -1.22
N TYR A 56 -10.26 -1.35 -1.43
CA TYR A 56 -10.32 0.10 -1.23
C TYR A 56 -11.18 0.81 -2.26
N LEU A 57 -11.18 0.36 -3.52
CA LEU A 57 -12.01 0.94 -4.58
C LEU A 57 -13.51 0.72 -4.39
N ALA A 58 -13.94 -0.13 -3.46
CA ALA A 58 -15.33 -0.19 -3.01
C ALA A 58 -15.73 1.03 -2.15
N GLY A 59 -14.77 1.71 -1.52
CA GLY A 59 -14.99 2.82 -0.59
C GLY A 59 -15.82 4.02 -1.10
N PRO A 60 -15.63 4.50 -2.35
CA PRO A 60 -16.46 5.56 -2.95
C PRO A 60 -17.96 5.27 -2.89
N THR A 61 -18.35 4.00 -3.02
CA THR A 61 -19.76 3.58 -2.99
C THR A 61 -20.36 3.64 -1.59
N LEU A 62 -19.52 3.64 -0.54
CA LEU A 62 -19.92 3.59 0.86
C LEU A 62 -19.89 4.95 1.55
N ILE A 63 -18.92 5.81 1.20
CA ILE A 63 -18.65 7.07 1.93
C ILE A 63 -18.86 8.31 1.05
N GLY A 64 -18.97 8.15 -0.27
CA GLY A 64 -19.05 9.24 -1.23
C GLY A 64 -17.69 9.93 -1.47
N GLY A 65 -17.43 10.34 -2.71
CA GLY A 65 -16.14 10.91 -3.15
C GLY A 65 -15.29 9.91 -3.94
N THR A 66 -14.57 10.38 -4.96
CA THR A 66 -14.16 9.50 -6.09
C THR A 66 -12.66 9.38 -6.36
N SER A 67 -11.77 10.20 -5.80
CA SER A 67 -10.35 10.20 -6.25
C SER A 67 -9.33 9.66 -5.25
N SER A 68 -9.57 9.73 -3.94
CA SER A 68 -8.52 9.39 -2.96
C SER A 68 -8.36 7.89 -2.68
N TRP A 69 -9.30 7.05 -3.09
CA TRP A 69 -9.28 5.60 -2.80
C TRP A 69 -8.27 4.81 -3.65
N GLU A 70 -7.74 5.39 -4.71
CA GLU A 70 -6.63 4.82 -5.48
C GLU A 70 -5.28 5.05 -4.77
N LEU A 71 -5.19 6.10 -3.94
CA LEU A 71 -3.94 6.54 -3.31
C LEU A 71 -3.27 5.50 -2.39
N PRO A 72 -3.94 4.62 -1.63
CA PRO A 72 -3.24 3.71 -0.72
C PRO A 72 -2.29 2.73 -1.43
N ILE A 73 -2.66 2.23 -2.61
CA ILE A 73 -1.91 1.21 -3.34
C ILE A 73 -1.24 1.82 -4.57
N TYR A 74 -1.97 2.15 -5.62
CA TYR A 74 -1.40 2.53 -6.92
C TYR A 74 -1.32 4.05 -7.17
N GLY A 75 -2.10 4.85 -6.45
CA GLY A 75 -2.20 6.28 -6.68
C GLY A 75 -1.01 7.08 -6.14
N GLY A 76 -0.83 8.28 -6.70
CA GLY A 76 0.28 9.18 -6.46
C GLY A 76 0.98 9.57 -7.77
N ARG A 77 2.09 10.29 -7.66
CA ARG A 77 2.91 10.66 -8.81
C ARG A 77 3.74 9.47 -9.29
N ILE A 78 3.55 9.08 -10.54
CA ILE A 78 4.30 7.99 -11.17
C ILE A 78 5.69 8.48 -11.58
N VAL A 79 6.73 7.71 -11.24
CA VAL A 79 8.08 7.83 -11.80
C VAL A 79 8.27 6.68 -12.78
N PRO A 80 8.26 6.96 -14.11
CA PRO A 80 8.26 5.92 -15.11
C PRO A 80 9.60 5.19 -15.13
N ALA A 81 9.55 3.89 -15.43
CA ALA A 81 10.74 3.12 -15.74
C ALA A 81 11.33 3.51 -17.10
N HIS A 82 12.64 3.29 -17.26
CA HIS A 82 13.32 3.51 -18.54
C HIS A 82 13.01 2.42 -19.58
N THR A 83 12.54 1.26 -19.15
CA THR A 83 12.23 0.11 -20.01
C THR A 83 10.95 -0.59 -19.57
N ASP A 84 10.25 -1.23 -20.51
CA ASP A 84 9.01 -1.98 -20.25
C ASP A 84 9.21 -3.23 -19.37
N ARG A 85 10.45 -3.56 -19.01
CA ARG A 85 10.80 -4.70 -18.14
C ARG A 85 10.89 -4.34 -16.66
N GLN A 86 10.88 -3.04 -16.35
CA GLN A 86 10.96 -2.53 -14.99
C GLN A 86 9.63 -1.92 -14.59
N SER A 87 9.26 -2.11 -13.33
CA SER A 87 8.06 -1.49 -12.78
C SER A 87 8.31 -0.01 -12.46
N PRO A 88 7.30 0.85 -12.63
CA PRO A 88 7.39 2.23 -12.20
C PRO A 88 7.43 2.31 -10.66
N PHE A 89 7.98 3.40 -10.14
CA PHE A 89 7.78 3.79 -8.75
C PHE A 89 6.59 4.75 -8.66
N VAL A 90 5.98 4.82 -7.48
CA VAL A 90 4.93 5.80 -7.18
C VAL A 90 5.31 6.56 -5.93
N ILE A 91 5.13 7.87 -5.95
CA ILE A 91 5.45 8.77 -4.85
C ILE A 91 4.17 9.47 -4.39
N LEU A 92 3.91 9.41 -3.09
CA LEU A 92 2.93 10.28 -2.44
C LEU A 92 3.67 11.44 -1.76
N ALA A 93 3.25 12.66 -2.09
CA ALA A 93 3.68 13.84 -1.34
C ALA A 93 3.12 13.81 0.09
N PRO A 94 3.72 14.55 1.06
CA PRO A 94 3.25 14.52 2.45
C PRO A 94 1.75 14.82 2.64
N ASP A 95 1.19 15.74 1.86
CA ASP A 95 -0.24 16.07 1.90
C ASP A 95 -1.12 14.91 1.39
N GLU A 96 -0.64 14.17 0.38
CA GLU A 96 -1.32 12.97 -0.12
C GLU A 96 -1.22 11.83 0.91
N VAL A 97 -0.08 11.71 1.60
CA VAL A 97 0.11 10.75 2.72
C VAL A 97 -0.86 11.05 3.87
N ALA A 98 -1.03 12.32 4.23
CA ALA A 98 -2.02 12.74 5.22
C ALA A 98 -3.46 12.40 4.78
N THR A 99 -3.78 12.66 3.50
CA THR A 99 -5.06 12.29 2.91
C THR A 99 -5.32 10.78 3.01
N VAL A 100 -4.32 9.95 2.71
CA VAL A 100 -4.44 8.49 2.84
C VAL A 100 -4.60 8.07 4.30
N ALA A 101 -3.85 8.67 5.22
CA ALA A 101 -3.95 8.35 6.64
C ALA A 101 -5.36 8.63 7.18
N ASP A 102 -5.93 9.79 6.86
CA ASP A 102 -7.30 10.16 7.26
C ASP A 102 -8.34 9.25 6.61
N LEU A 103 -8.15 8.93 5.32
CA LEU A 103 -9.01 8.01 4.58
C LEU A 103 -9.05 6.63 5.24
N LEU A 104 -7.89 6.03 5.53
CA LEU A 104 -7.79 4.71 6.14
C LEU A 104 -8.23 4.70 7.60
N ALA A 105 -8.07 5.81 8.33
CA ALA A 105 -8.59 5.94 9.69
C ALA A 105 -10.13 5.99 9.72
N GLY A 106 -10.76 6.61 8.72
CA GLY A 106 -12.22 6.66 8.58
C GLY A 106 -12.85 5.44 7.90
N ALA A 107 -12.06 4.59 7.26
CA ALA A 107 -12.54 3.42 6.54
C ALA A 107 -12.97 2.29 7.50
N SER A 108 -14.21 1.81 7.35
CA SER A 108 -14.65 0.58 8.01
C SER A 108 -14.23 -0.63 7.18
N PHE A 109 -13.24 -1.39 7.65
CA PHE A 109 -12.84 -2.65 7.01
C PHE A 109 -14.03 -3.59 6.82
N GLU A 110 -14.90 -3.72 7.84
CA GLU A 110 -16.09 -4.55 7.75
C GLU A 110 -17.02 -4.11 6.63
N ALA A 111 -17.24 -2.80 6.46
CA ALA A 111 -18.09 -2.29 5.39
C ALA A 111 -17.49 -2.56 4.00
N LEU A 112 -16.17 -2.40 3.84
CA LEU A 112 -15.46 -2.75 2.59
C LEU A 112 -15.55 -4.26 2.32
N TRP A 113 -15.37 -5.08 3.36
CA TRP A 113 -15.44 -6.54 3.28
C TRP A 113 -16.82 -7.03 2.86
N GLN A 114 -17.90 -6.39 3.30
CA GLN A 114 -19.26 -6.75 2.85
C GLN A 114 -19.46 -6.57 1.34
N VAL A 115 -18.69 -5.71 0.67
CA VAL A 115 -18.77 -5.48 -0.78
C VAL A 115 -17.89 -6.46 -1.55
N GLU A 116 -16.61 -6.56 -1.19
CA GLU A 116 -15.61 -7.31 -1.98
C GLU A 116 -15.26 -8.69 -1.41
N GLY A 117 -15.62 -8.98 -0.16
CA GLY A 117 -15.16 -10.15 0.60
C GLY A 117 -15.44 -11.49 -0.09
N ALA A 118 -16.57 -11.62 -0.79
CA ALA A 118 -16.89 -12.83 -1.55
C ALA A 118 -15.87 -13.11 -2.68
N LYS A 119 -15.44 -12.05 -3.40
CA LYS A 119 -14.40 -12.16 -4.45
C LYS A 119 -13.04 -12.47 -3.83
N LEU A 120 -12.71 -11.81 -2.72
CA LEU A 120 -11.44 -11.97 -2.01
C LEU A 120 -11.28 -13.32 -1.32
N THR A 121 -12.37 -14.01 -1.04
CA THR A 121 -12.38 -15.36 -0.44
C THR A 121 -12.12 -16.46 -1.47
N ALA A 122 -12.39 -16.23 -2.76
CA ALA A 122 -12.27 -17.27 -3.79
C ALA A 122 -10.89 -17.98 -3.86
N PRO A 123 -9.74 -17.28 -3.70
CA PRO A 123 -8.42 -17.94 -3.66
C PRO A 123 -8.20 -18.87 -2.45
N TYR A 124 -9.02 -18.76 -1.41
CA TYR A 124 -8.94 -19.52 -0.17
C TYR A 124 -9.90 -20.72 -0.15
N ALA A 125 -10.63 -21.00 -1.24
CA ALA A 125 -11.72 -21.98 -1.27
C ALA A 125 -11.35 -23.39 -0.78
N GLN A 126 -10.07 -23.79 -0.89
CA GLN A 126 -9.56 -25.08 -0.41
C GLN A 126 -9.21 -25.13 1.09
N TRP A 127 -9.33 -24.03 1.82
CA TRP A 127 -9.01 -23.95 3.25
C TRP A 127 -10.20 -24.43 4.08
N GLU A 128 -9.98 -24.83 5.33
CA GLU A 128 -11.03 -25.29 6.25
C GLU A 128 -12.04 -24.18 6.59
N ASP A 129 -11.55 -22.95 6.74
CA ASP A 129 -12.34 -21.72 6.86
C ASP A 129 -11.85 -20.68 5.84
N PRO A 130 -12.33 -20.73 4.59
CA PRO A 130 -11.88 -19.82 3.53
C PRO A 130 -12.11 -18.35 3.86
N GLU A 131 -13.30 -18.02 4.38
CA GLU A 131 -13.67 -16.64 4.67
C GLU A 131 -12.88 -16.10 5.86
N GLY A 132 -12.77 -16.86 6.95
CA GLY A 132 -11.97 -16.46 8.11
C GLY A 132 -10.51 -16.25 7.75
N ALA A 133 -9.91 -17.16 6.98
CA ALA A 133 -8.53 -17.04 6.53
C ALA A 133 -8.29 -15.81 5.64
N ALA A 134 -9.16 -15.60 4.64
CA ALA A 134 -9.06 -14.44 3.76
C ALA A 134 -9.22 -13.14 4.57
N LYS A 135 -10.27 -13.06 5.40
CA LYS A 135 -10.58 -11.88 6.20
C LYS A 135 -9.45 -11.55 7.17
N GLN A 136 -8.85 -12.55 7.82
CA GLN A 136 -7.69 -12.37 8.70
C GLN A 136 -6.49 -11.77 7.95
N ASN A 137 -6.22 -12.23 6.73
CA ASN A 137 -5.13 -11.72 5.92
C ASN A 137 -5.36 -10.26 5.51
N TYR A 138 -6.54 -9.94 4.95
CA TYR A 138 -6.85 -8.59 4.50
C TYR A 138 -7.01 -7.58 5.65
N VAL A 139 -7.52 -7.99 6.81
CA VAL A 139 -7.60 -7.10 7.98
C VAL A 139 -6.19 -6.79 8.53
N ALA A 140 -5.27 -7.76 8.48
CA ALA A 140 -3.88 -7.54 8.85
C ALA A 140 -3.21 -6.52 7.92
N HIS A 141 -3.37 -6.66 6.59
CA HIS A 141 -2.86 -5.69 5.63
C HIS A 141 -3.48 -4.30 5.79
N HIS A 142 -4.80 -4.23 5.98
CA HIS A 142 -5.49 -2.96 6.21
C HIS A 142 -4.96 -2.25 7.47
N THR A 143 -4.79 -3.00 8.56
CA THR A 143 -4.27 -2.47 9.83
C THR A 143 -2.83 -2.00 9.69
N GLY A 144 -1.97 -2.80 9.04
CA GLY A 144 -0.57 -2.45 8.78
C GLY A 144 -0.44 -1.16 7.96
N LEU A 145 -1.16 -1.06 6.84
CA LEU A 145 -1.17 0.15 6.02
C LEU A 145 -1.70 1.37 6.77
N ARG A 146 -2.80 1.23 7.52
CA ARG A 146 -3.37 2.33 8.31
C ARG A 146 -2.34 2.85 9.31
N ASP A 147 -1.69 1.95 10.04
CA ASP A 147 -0.71 2.31 11.05
C ASP A 147 0.56 2.92 10.43
N PHE A 148 1.02 2.37 9.29
CA PHE A 148 2.14 2.91 8.51
C PHE A 148 1.87 4.34 8.01
N TYR A 149 0.74 4.55 7.32
CA TYR A 149 0.39 5.86 6.78
C TYR A 149 0.13 6.88 7.89
N SER A 150 -0.46 6.48 9.02
CA SER A 150 -0.64 7.35 10.18
C SER A 150 0.70 7.84 10.75
N ARG A 151 1.69 6.95 10.89
CA ARG A 151 3.05 7.32 11.33
C ARG A 151 3.74 8.24 10.32
N ALA A 152 3.65 7.92 9.03
CA ALA A 152 4.24 8.73 7.97
C ALA A 152 3.63 10.15 7.93
N ALA A 153 2.31 10.26 8.03
CA ALA A 153 1.60 11.53 8.09
C ALA A 153 1.99 12.36 9.31
N THR A 154 2.03 11.74 10.50
CA THR A 154 2.45 12.40 11.75
C THR A 154 3.86 12.96 11.65
N ALA A 155 4.75 12.27 10.93
CA ALA A 155 6.12 12.70 10.69
C ALA A 155 6.29 13.63 9.48
N HIS A 156 5.20 14.05 8.81
CA HIS A 156 5.23 14.84 7.57
C HIS A 156 6.16 14.23 6.50
N ARG A 157 6.07 12.91 6.31
CA ARG A 157 6.92 12.18 5.35
C ARG A 157 6.19 11.94 4.04
N ALA A 158 6.95 11.96 2.96
CA ALA A 158 6.53 11.38 1.68
C ALA A 158 6.62 9.85 1.76
N VAL A 159 5.94 9.17 0.85
CA VAL A 159 6.02 7.70 0.73
C VAL A 159 6.41 7.32 -0.70
N VAL A 160 7.47 6.51 -0.81
CA VAL A 160 7.85 5.85 -2.07
C VAL A 160 7.27 4.44 -2.07
N LYS A 161 6.70 4.04 -3.20
CA LYS A 161 6.15 2.71 -3.44
C LYS A 161 6.91 2.03 -4.56
N ALA A 162 7.37 0.82 -4.28
CA ALA A 162 8.03 -0.05 -5.24
C ALA A 162 7.20 -1.32 -5.44
N PHE A 163 7.10 -1.77 -6.68
CA PHE A 163 6.42 -3.00 -7.05
C PHE A 163 7.46 -3.98 -7.57
N TRP A 164 7.77 -4.99 -6.76
CA TRP A 164 8.76 -6.02 -7.07
C TRP A 164 8.08 -7.23 -7.68
N TYR A 165 8.57 -7.70 -8.84
CA TYR A 165 8.03 -8.84 -9.59
C TYR A 165 9.08 -9.94 -9.81
#